data_AF-A0A953H7C9-F1
#
_entry.id   AF-A0A953H7C9-F1
#
_cell.length_a   1.000
_cell.length_b   1.000
_cell.length_c   1.000
_cell.angle_alpha   90.00
_cell.angle_beta   90.00
_cell.angle_gamma   90.00
#
_symmetry.space_group_name_H-M   'P 1'
#
loop_
_entity.id
_entity.type
_entity.pdbx_description
1 polymer ?
#
loop_
_entity_poly.entity_id
_entity_poly.type
_entity_poly.pdbx_seq_one_letter_code
_entity_poly.pdbx_strand_id
1 'polypeptide(L)'
;MIIKWDGSCQDNHAHGQGNISYLIGNNEVAHYKGLVQNGYPNGEGQFILRDGYTMQGNFVKGVLNGEGQIVFADTAYKTYR
;
A
#
# COMPACT_ATOMS: atom_id res chain seq x y z
N MET A 1 6.25 -11.59 10.72
CA MET A 1 6.04 -10.59 9.66
C MET A 1 6.90 -9.39 9.99
N ILE A 2 7.67 -8.88 9.03
CA ILE A 2 8.48 -7.66 9.19
C ILE A 2 7.87 -6.60 8.26
N ILE A 3 7.75 -5.38 8.76
CA ILE A 3 7.33 -4.22 7.98
C ILE A 3 8.53 -3.29 7.88
N LYS A 4 8.92 -2.91 6.66
CA LYS A 4 9.97 -1.92 6.41
C LYS A 4 9.35 -0.66 5.84
N TRP A 5 9.92 0.48 6.19
CA TRP A 5 9.55 1.80 5.70
C TRP A 5 10.82 2.53 5.28
N ASP A 6 10.81 3.19 4.12
CA ASP A 6 11.95 3.92 3.58
C ASP A 6 11.78 5.45 3.57
N GLY A 7 10.61 5.95 3.97
CA GLY A 7 10.32 7.37 3.98
C GLY A 7 10.60 8.06 5.32
N SER A 8 10.08 9.28 5.47
CA SER A 8 10.25 10.07 6.69
C SER A 8 9.44 9.55 7.87
N CYS A 9 9.88 9.92 9.07
CA CYS A 9 9.14 9.68 10.30
C CYS A 9 8.73 11.03 10.91
N GLN A 10 7.50 11.11 11.42
CA GLN A 10 7.00 12.21 12.22
C GLN A 10 6.33 11.64 13.47
N ASP A 11 6.62 12.22 14.64
CA ASP A 11 6.03 11.80 15.93
C ASP A 11 6.18 10.30 16.21
N ASN A 12 7.35 9.73 15.88
CA ASN A 12 7.66 8.30 15.96
C ASN A 12 6.83 7.37 15.05
N HIS A 13 6.12 7.93 14.07
CA HIS A 13 5.34 7.18 13.09
C HIS A 13 5.87 7.42 11.68
N ALA A 14 5.72 6.44 10.79
CA ALA A 14 5.92 6.66 9.36
C ALA A 14 4.96 7.75 8.87
N HIS A 15 5.48 8.73 8.15
CA HIS A 15 4.73 9.90 7.70
C HIS A 15 5.34 10.45 6.40
N GLY A 16 4.49 10.82 5.44
CA GLY A 16 4.90 11.36 4.15
C GLY A 16 4.84 10.31 3.03
N GLN A 17 5.43 10.66 1.89
CA GLN A 17 5.50 9.78 0.72
C GLN A 17 6.64 8.76 0.89
N GLY A 18 6.38 7.50 0.56
CA GLY A 18 7.41 6.45 0.61
C GLY A 18 6.86 5.06 0.29
N ASN A 19 7.66 4.05 0.59
CA ASN A 19 7.38 2.65 0.33
C ASN A 19 7.33 1.84 1.64
N ILE A 20 6.28 1.04 1.79
CA ILE A 20 6.17 0.02 2.84
C ILE A 20 6.39 -1.35 2.21
N SER A 21 7.35 -2.13 2.69
CA SER A 21 7.52 -3.53 2.30
C SER A 21 7.03 -4.46 3.41
N TYR A 22 6.22 -5.45 3.04
CA TYR A 22 5.72 -6.49 3.93
C TYR A 22 6.48 -7.79 3.66
N LEU A 23 7.20 -8.30 4.66
CA LEU A 23 8.02 -9.51 4.53
C LEU A 23 7.54 -10.64 5.44
N ILE A 24 7.50 -11.85 4.90
CA ILE A 24 7.37 -13.10 5.64
C ILE A 24 8.72 -13.84 5.54
N GLY A 25 9.44 -13.90 6.65
CA GLY A 25 10.87 -14.27 6.62
C GLY A 25 11.66 -13.22 5.83
N ASN A 26 12.42 -13.67 4.84
CA ASN A 26 13.18 -12.80 3.93
C ASN A 26 12.46 -12.51 2.61
N ASN A 27 11.25 -13.01 2.42
CA ASN A 27 10.50 -12.87 1.18
C ASN A 27 9.50 -11.70 1.30
N GLU A 28 9.57 -10.75 0.36
CA GLU A 28 8.53 -9.74 0.20
C GLU A 28 7.25 -10.40 -0.31
N VAL A 29 6.14 -10.15 0.38
CA VAL A 29 4.81 -10.68 0.04
C VAL A 29 3.86 -9.59 -0.44
N ALA A 30 4.14 -8.34 -0.10
CA ALA A 30 3.42 -7.17 -0.58
C ALA A 30 4.30 -5.92 -0.44
N HIS A 31 4.02 -4.89 -1.23
CA HIS A 31 4.49 -3.54 -0.95
C HIS A 31 3.42 -2.50 -1.22
N TYR A 32 3.53 -1.37 -0.53
CA TYR A 32 2.75 -0.17 -0.74
C TYR A 32 3.66 0.97 -1.15
N LYS A 33 3.22 1.78 -2.11
CA LYS A 33 3.85 3.04 -2.46
C LYS A 33 2.81 4.14 -2.42
N GLY A 34 3.06 5.19 -1.65
CA GLY A 34 2.16 6.34 -1.59
C GLY A 34 2.27 7.12 -0.29
N LEU A 35 1.20 7.88 0.00
CA LEU A 35 1.15 8.70 1.20
C LEU A 35 0.88 7.82 2.43
N VAL A 36 1.67 8.03 3.47
CA VAL A 36 1.53 7.41 4.79
C VAL A 36 1.34 8.52 5.82
N GLN A 37 0.43 8.30 6.75
CA GLN A 37 0.19 9.22 7.86
C GLN A 37 -0.04 8.41 9.14
N ASN A 38 0.68 8.76 10.20
CA ASN A 38 0.59 8.11 11.51
C ASN A 38 0.77 6.58 11.43
N GLY A 39 1.66 6.13 10.53
CA GLY A 39 1.96 4.71 10.35
C GLY A 39 1.03 3.95 9.41
N TYR A 40 0.01 4.59 8.83
CA TYR A 40 -0.95 3.94 7.93
C TYR A 40 -0.92 4.55 6.53
N PRO A 41 -1.12 3.75 5.47
CA PRO A 41 -1.49 4.28 4.15
C PRO A 41 -2.69 5.23 4.28
N ASN A 42 -2.51 6.48 3.87
CA ASN A 42 -3.52 7.51 4.02
C ASN A 42 -3.32 8.59 2.95
N GLY A 43 -4.21 8.67 1.97
CA GLY A 43 -4.01 9.41 0.73
C GLY A 43 -3.85 8.49 -0.48
N GLU A 44 -3.46 9.06 -1.62
CA GLU A 44 -3.22 8.29 -2.85
C GLU A 44 -2.04 7.34 -2.70
N GLY A 45 -2.22 6.12 -3.21
CA GLY A 45 -1.17 5.12 -3.26
C GLY A 45 -1.54 3.88 -4.06
N GLN A 46 -0.64 2.92 -4.02
CA GLN A 46 -0.74 1.65 -4.72
C GLN A 46 -0.20 0.53 -3.85
N PHE A 47 -0.99 -0.52 -3.64
CA PHE A 47 -0.57 -1.80 -3.08
C PHE A 47 -0.34 -2.79 -4.21
N ILE A 48 0.76 -3.53 -4.13
CA ILE A 48 1.06 -4.66 -5.03
C ILE A 48 1.36 -5.87 -4.15
N LEU A 49 0.62 -6.95 -4.39
CA LEU A 49 0.78 -8.24 -3.73
C LEU A 49 1.65 -9.15 -4.63
N ARG A 50 2.36 -10.11 -4.01
CA ARG A 50 3.29 -11.01 -4.71
C ARG A 50 2.62 -11.84 -5.82
N ASP A 51 1.34 -12.12 -5.66
CA ASP A 51 0.51 -12.81 -6.64
C ASP A 51 0.08 -11.92 -7.80
N GLY A 52 0.56 -10.67 -7.89
CA GLY A 52 0.32 -9.70 -8.97
C GLY A 52 -0.94 -8.87 -8.77
N TYR A 53 -1.64 -9.04 -7.65
CA TYR A 53 -2.83 -8.25 -7.35
C TYR A 53 -2.43 -6.82 -7.00
N THR A 54 -3.02 -5.86 -7.70
CA THR A 54 -2.71 -4.44 -7.50
C THR A 54 -3.95 -3.69 -7.06
N MET A 55 -3.85 -2.91 -5.98
CA MET A 55 -4.91 -2.01 -5.54
C MET A 55 -4.40 -0.58 -5.63
N GLN A 56 -5.05 0.26 -6.42
CA GLN A 56 -4.68 1.67 -6.55
C GLN A 56 -5.87 2.56 -6.22
N GLY A 57 -5.62 3.64 -5.49
CA GLY A 57 -6.62 4.66 -5.20
C GLY A 57 -6.28 5.43 -3.94
N ASN A 58 -7.28 6.07 -3.36
CA ASN A 58 -7.14 6.80 -2.11
C ASN A 58 -7.34 5.86 -0.92
N PHE A 59 -6.41 5.86 0.04
CA PHE A 59 -6.47 5.06 1.25
C PHE A 59 -6.84 5.93 2.45
N VAL A 60 -7.60 5.38 3.39
CA VAL A 60 -7.87 5.99 4.69
C VAL A 60 -7.61 4.96 5.77
N LYS A 61 -6.60 5.22 6.61
CA LYS A 61 -6.14 4.30 7.67
C LYS A 61 -5.87 2.88 7.17
N GLY A 62 -5.24 2.76 6.00
CA GLY A 62 -4.87 1.48 5.39
C GLY A 62 -5.98 0.82 4.55
N VAL A 63 -7.18 1.39 4.51
CA VAL A 63 -8.30 0.83 3.74
C VAL A 63 -8.50 1.66 2.48
N LEU A 64 -8.60 1.00 1.32
CA LEU A 64 -8.97 1.66 0.07
C LEU A 64 -10.37 2.30 0.24
N ASN A 65 -10.45 3.62 0.10
CA ASN A 65 -11.64 4.42 0.36
C ASN A 65 -11.99 5.29 -0.86
N GLY A 66 -13.18 5.07 -1.42
CA GLY A 66 -13.65 5.74 -2.62
C GLY A 66 -13.33 4.96 -3.90
N GLU A 67 -13.18 5.69 -5.01
CA GLU A 67 -12.85 5.09 -6.31
C GLU A 67 -11.45 4.47 -6.27
N GLY A 68 -11.37 3.21 -6.68
CA GLY A 68 -10.12 2.48 -6.73
C GLY A 68 -10.18 1.34 -7.72
N GLN A 69 -9.01 0.94 -8.19
CA GLN A 69 -8.86 -0.13 -9.17
C GLN A 69 -8.20 -1.32 -8.51
N ILE A 70 -8.86 -2.48 -8.58
CA ILE A 70 -8.23 -3.76 -8.26
C ILE A 70 -7.92 -4.45 -9.58
N VAL A 71 -6.64 -4.75 -9.79
CA VAL A 71 -6.13 -5.50 -10.94
C VAL A 71 -5.73 -6.88 -10.47
N PHE A 72 -6.28 -7.90 -11.11
CA PHE A 72 -5.97 -9.31 -10.88
C PHE A 72 -4.87 -9.75 -11.86
N ALA A 73 -3.93 -10.56 -11.39
CA ALA A 73 -2.74 -10.93 -12.15
C ALA A 73 -3.00 -11.69 -13.46
N ASP A 74 -4.18 -12.29 -13.62
CA ASP A 74 -4.61 -13.01 -14.82
C ASP A 74 -5.63 -12.24 -15.68
N THR A 75 -5.57 -10.91 -15.68
CA THR A 75 -6.43 -9.98 -16.45
C THR A 75 -7.92 -9.92 -16.06
N ALA A 76 -8.28 -8.83 -15.38
CA ALA A 76 -9.51 -8.05 -15.55
C ALA A 76 -9.40 -6.83 -14.61
N TYR A 77 -9.50 -5.61 -15.14
CA TYR A 77 -9.66 -4.42 -14.29
C TYR A 77 -11.06 -4.46 -13.67
N LYS A 78 -11.16 -4.31 -12.35
CA LYS A 78 -12.43 -3.97 -11.70
C LYS A 78 -12.28 -2.59 -11.06
N THR A 79 -12.92 -1.62 -11.69
CA THR A 79 -13.09 -0.28 -11.12
C THR A 79 -14.28 -0.33 -10.18
N TYR A 80 -14.06 0.00 -8.91
CA TYR A 80 -15.13 0.17 -7.94
C TYR A 80 -15.50 1.66 -7.89
N ARG A 81 -16.78 1.97 -8.12
CA ARG A 81 -17.39 3.30 -7.99
C ARG A 81 -18.18 3.39 -6.70
#